data_AF-A0A0C4ER64-F1
#
_entry.id   AF-A0A0C4ER64-F1
#
_cell.length_a   1.000
_cell.length_b   1.000
_cell.length_c   1.000
_cell.angle_alpha   90.00
_cell.angle_beta   90.00
_cell.angle_gamma   90.00
#
_symmetry.space_group_name_H-M   'P 1'
#
loop_
_entity.id
_entity.type
_entity.pdbx_description
1 polymer ?
#
loop_
_entity_poly.entity_id
_entity_poly.type
_entity_poly.pdbx_seq_one_letter_code
_entity_poly.pdbx_strand_id
1 'polypeptide(L)'
;MASVLKIPTKFRLQALAKAQSTVFQTPFNPRDIRTGDRYLTKKLKGPLLQTYYPPVRPVNFKQLNQIFVQTAKANGVTGRDLEYWKLPDLREEKRHVPQSLFFDFFSRLLERVAYNRKRGKGPPKKGEGRRSQLKKRR
;
A
#
# COMPACT_ATOMS: atom_id res chain seq x y z
N MET A 1 36.82 -37.71 47.75
CA MET A 1 35.64 -38.53 47.45
C MET A 1 35.20 -38.22 46.03
N ALA A 2 35.57 -39.06 45.06
CA ALA A 2 35.24 -38.84 43.66
C ALA A 2 33.73 -39.01 43.47
N SER A 3 33.03 -37.94 43.10
CA SER A 3 31.65 -38.01 42.67
C SER A 3 31.61 -38.85 41.39
N VAL A 4 31.09 -40.06 41.51
CA VAL A 4 30.85 -40.94 40.35
C VAL A 4 29.90 -40.20 39.42
N LEU A 5 30.38 -39.81 38.24
CA LEU A 5 29.58 -39.19 37.18
C LEU A 5 28.51 -40.20 36.73
N LYS A 6 27.37 -40.23 37.42
CA LYS A 6 26.21 -41.02 37.03
C LYS A 6 25.55 -40.35 35.83
N ILE A 7 25.53 -41.06 34.71
CA ILE A 7 24.80 -40.65 33.52
C ILE A 7 23.30 -40.56 33.90
N PRO A 8 22.64 -39.42 33.69
CA PRO A 8 21.24 -39.26 34.04
C PRO A 8 20.35 -40.16 33.17
N THR A 9 19.30 -40.71 33.77
CA THR A 9 18.32 -41.52 33.04
C THR A 9 17.51 -40.66 32.08
N LYS A 10 17.04 -41.25 30.97
CA LYS A 10 16.18 -40.57 29.99
C LYS A 10 14.96 -39.91 30.64
N PHE A 11 14.37 -40.58 31.63
CA PHE A 11 13.23 -40.04 32.39
C PHE A 11 13.59 -38.75 33.15
N ARG A 12 14.75 -38.71 33.80
CA ARG A 12 15.22 -37.50 34.52
C ARG A 12 15.49 -36.34 33.56
N LEU A 13 16.06 -36.62 32.40
CA LEU A 13 16.27 -35.61 31.36
C LEU A 13 14.94 -35.05 30.82
N GLN A 14 13.94 -35.91 30.60
CA GLN A 14 12.60 -35.48 30.17
C GLN A 14 11.89 -34.63 31.23
N ALA A 15 12.01 -35.00 32.52
CA ALA A 15 11.45 -34.21 33.61
C ALA A 15 12.07 -32.81 33.69
N LEU A 16 13.40 -32.72 33.52
CA LEU A 16 14.10 -31.44 33.48
C LEU A 16 13.68 -30.60 32.26
N ALA A 17 13.61 -31.21 31.07
CA ALA A 17 13.15 -30.52 29.86
C ALA A 17 11.71 -30.01 29.99
N LYS A 18 10.83 -30.77 30.65
CA LYS A 18 9.46 -30.33 30.98
C LYS A 18 9.48 -29.13 31.94
N ALA A 19 10.25 -29.19 33.03
CA ALA A 19 10.38 -28.08 33.97
C ALA A 19 10.96 -26.80 33.31
N GLN A 20 11.97 -26.96 32.46
CA GLN A 20 12.54 -25.88 31.66
C GLN A 20 11.46 -25.25 30.76
N SER A 21 10.69 -26.08 30.03
CA SER A 21 9.64 -25.58 29.14
C SER A 21 8.57 -24.78 29.87
N THR A 22 8.22 -25.17 31.11
CA THR A 22 7.26 -24.43 31.93
C THR A 22 7.82 -23.08 32.41
N VAL A 23 9.12 -23.02 32.74
CA VAL A 23 9.78 -21.78 33.15
C VAL A 23 9.88 -20.79 31.99
N PHE A 24 10.28 -21.26 30.81
CA PHE A 24 10.52 -20.41 29.64
C PHE A 24 9.33 -20.30 28.69
N GLN A 25 8.18 -20.87 29.05
CA GLN A 25 6.97 -20.88 28.23
C GLN A 25 7.22 -21.41 26.80
N THR A 26 8.06 -22.44 26.67
CA THR A 26 8.34 -23.10 25.39
C THR A 26 7.51 -24.38 25.25
N PRO A 27 7.21 -24.85 24.02
CA PRO A 27 6.46 -26.08 23.82
C PRO A 27 7.31 -27.32 24.15
N PHE A 28 6.78 -28.24 24.96
CA PHE A 28 7.41 -29.53 25.25
C PHE A 28 6.79 -30.66 24.41
N ASN A 29 7.58 -31.22 23.48
CA ASN A 29 7.12 -32.25 22.54
C ASN A 29 8.01 -33.52 22.59
N PRO A 30 7.84 -34.41 23.58
CA PRO A 30 8.69 -35.58 23.76
C PRO A 30 8.50 -36.69 22.71
N ARG A 31 7.49 -36.57 21.84
CA ARG A 31 7.13 -37.55 20.80
C ARG A 31 7.35 -37.01 19.38
N ASP A 32 7.89 -35.80 19.23
CA ASP A 32 8.16 -35.15 17.94
C ASP A 32 6.95 -35.12 16.99
N ILE A 33 5.75 -34.96 17.55
CA ILE A 33 4.50 -34.88 16.78
C ILE A 33 4.42 -33.51 16.09
N ARG A 34 3.85 -33.47 14.88
CA ARG A 34 3.66 -32.22 14.13
C ARG A 34 2.48 -31.41 14.67
N THR A 35 2.72 -30.56 15.66
CA THR A 35 1.69 -29.69 16.28
C THR A 35 1.35 -28.43 15.46
N GLY A 36 2.20 -28.07 14.48
CA GLY A 36 2.00 -26.87 13.65
C GLY A 36 2.61 -25.57 14.23
N ASP A 37 3.34 -25.66 15.35
CA ASP A 37 3.99 -24.52 16.02
C ASP A 37 4.93 -23.71 15.11
N ARG A 38 5.56 -24.37 14.12
CA ARG A 38 6.36 -23.74 13.06
C ARG A 38 5.61 -22.63 12.30
N TYR A 39 4.30 -22.73 12.18
CA TYR A 39 3.49 -21.73 11.47
C TYR A 39 3.03 -20.61 12.40
N LEU A 40 2.76 -20.91 13.67
CA LEU A 40 2.31 -19.94 14.68
C LEU A 40 3.44 -19.01 15.15
N THR A 41 4.66 -19.54 15.27
CA THR A 41 5.86 -18.80 15.67
C THR A 41 6.41 -17.89 14.57
N LYS A 42 5.95 -18.04 13.33
CA LYS A 42 6.38 -17.16 12.23
C LYS A 42 5.81 -15.76 12.42
N LYS A 43 6.69 -14.76 12.37
CA LYS A 43 6.29 -13.36 12.36
C LYS A 43 5.40 -13.06 11.14
N LEU A 44 4.34 -12.30 11.37
CA LEU A 44 3.42 -11.87 10.32
C LEU A 44 4.14 -10.94 9.33
N LYS A 45 3.94 -11.16 8.03
CA LYS A 45 4.53 -10.34 6.94
C LYS A 45 3.58 -9.28 6.38
N GLY A 46 2.33 -9.27 6.83
CA GLY A 46 1.27 -8.39 6.31
C GLY A 46 1.64 -6.91 6.25
N PRO A 47 2.12 -6.29 7.35
CA PRO A 47 2.49 -4.87 7.36
C PRO A 47 3.64 -4.54 6.39
N LEU A 48 4.62 -5.44 6.25
CA LEU A 48 5.72 -5.28 5.31
C LEU A 48 5.22 -5.31 3.86
N LEU A 49 4.28 -6.22 3.55
CA LEU A 49 3.71 -6.34 2.21
C LEU A 49 2.79 -5.17 1.85
N GLN A 50 2.07 -4.61 2.82
CA GLN A 50 1.21 -3.44 2.59
C GLN A 50 2.00 -2.23 2.06
N THR A 51 3.25 -2.09 2.51
CA THR A 51 4.15 -0.99 2.12
C THR A 51 4.88 -1.24 0.80
N TYR A 52 4.64 -2.36 0.11
CA TYR A 52 5.38 -2.72 -1.10
C TYR A 52 5.29 -1.67 -2.22
N TYR A 53 4.10 -1.11 -2.43
CA TYR A 53 3.94 0.07 -3.29
C TYR A 53 3.77 1.31 -2.42
N PRO A 54 4.61 2.35 -2.58
CA PRO A 54 4.39 3.60 -1.87
C PRO A 54 3.05 4.20 -2.31
N PRO A 55 2.35 4.94 -1.45
CA PRO A 55 1.15 5.65 -1.86
C PRO A 55 1.50 6.57 -3.03
N VAL A 56 0.74 6.47 -4.13
CA VAL A 56 0.94 7.25 -5.37
C VAL A 56 1.00 8.75 -5.09
N ARG A 57 0.43 9.20 -3.97
CA ARG A 57 0.59 10.55 -3.44
C ARG A 57 0.83 10.45 -1.93
N PRO A 58 2.03 10.81 -1.41
CA PRO A 58 2.30 10.78 0.02
C PRO A 58 1.43 11.77 0.81
N VAL A 59 0.88 12.80 0.13
CA VAL A 59 -0.05 13.76 0.73
C VAL A 59 -1.22 14.02 -0.21
N ASN A 60 -2.43 14.07 0.33
CA ASN A 60 -3.59 14.51 -0.42
C ASN A 60 -3.50 16.03 -0.67
N PHE A 61 -3.66 16.50 -1.90
CA PHE A 61 -3.64 17.94 -2.21
C PHE A 61 -4.61 18.74 -1.35
N LYS A 62 -5.77 18.16 -1.00
CA LYS A 62 -6.72 18.77 -0.07
C LYS A 62 -6.09 19.02 1.31
N GLN A 63 -5.32 18.08 1.82
CA GLN A 63 -4.63 18.20 3.10
C GLN A 63 -3.48 19.21 3.02
N LEU A 64 -2.72 19.22 1.92
CA LEU A 64 -1.69 20.25 1.69
C LEU A 64 -2.31 21.65 1.70
N ASN A 65 -3.38 21.87 0.94
CA ASN A 65 -4.06 23.17 0.89
C ASN A 65 -4.53 23.63 2.28
N GLN A 66 -5.03 22.70 3.10
CA GLN A 66 -5.42 23.00 4.48
C GLN A 66 -4.22 23.44 5.32
N ILE A 67 -3.07 22.76 5.21
CA ILE A 67 -1.83 23.12 5.92
C ILE A 67 -1.38 24.53 5.52
N PHE A 68 -1.29 24.81 4.21
CA PHE A 68 -0.86 26.13 3.73
C PHE A 68 -1.80 27.25 4.18
N VAL A 69 -3.11 27.03 4.13
CA VAL A 69 -4.12 27.98 4.62
C VAL A 69 -4.00 28.21 6.13
N GLN A 70 -3.74 27.16 6.92
CA GLN A 70 -3.54 27.28 8.36
C GLN A 70 -2.27 28.08 8.69
N THR A 71 -1.16 27.79 8.02
CA THR A 71 0.11 28.51 8.18
C THR A 71 -0.02 29.99 7.80
N ALA A 72 -0.70 30.30 6.68
CA ALA A 72 -0.94 31.68 6.26
C ALA A 72 -1.76 32.48 7.29
N LYS A 73 -2.81 31.87 7.86
CA LYS A 73 -3.60 32.49 8.95
C LYS A 73 -2.76 32.73 10.21
N ALA A 74 -1.91 31.77 10.58
CA ALA A 74 -1.02 31.91 11.73
C ALA A 74 -0.02 33.07 11.54
N ASN A 75 0.38 33.33 10.30
CA ASN A 75 1.25 34.46 9.93
C ASN A 75 0.48 35.78 9.78
N GLY A 76 -0.81 35.84 10.14
CA GLY A 76 -1.62 37.06 10.11
C GLY A 76 -2.19 37.43 8.74
N VAL A 77 -2.07 36.55 7.73
CA VAL A 77 -2.67 36.77 6.41
C VAL A 77 -4.19 36.62 6.53
N THR A 78 -4.95 37.62 6.08
CA THR A 78 -6.43 37.62 6.12
C THR A 78 -7.02 38.08 4.77
N GLY A 79 -8.31 37.80 4.52
CA GLY A 79 -9.01 38.33 3.34
C GLY A 79 -8.61 37.70 2.00
N ARG A 80 -8.42 38.54 0.96
CA ARG A 80 -8.13 38.11 -0.43
C ARG A 80 -6.73 37.50 -0.57
N ASP A 81 -5.82 37.84 0.32
CA ASP A 81 -4.43 37.35 0.30
C ASP A 81 -4.35 35.86 0.66
N LEU A 82 -5.35 35.33 1.37
CA LEU A 82 -5.49 33.89 1.60
C LEU A 82 -5.80 33.08 0.34
N GLU A 83 -6.42 33.70 -0.68
CA GLU A 83 -6.68 33.02 -1.95
C GLU A 83 -5.39 32.78 -2.74
N TYR A 84 -4.39 33.66 -2.61
CA TYR A 84 -3.07 33.49 -3.21
C TYR A 84 -2.26 32.33 -2.59
N TRP A 85 -2.54 31.95 -1.34
CA TRP A 85 -1.84 30.85 -0.64
C TRP A 85 -2.52 29.49 -0.82
N LYS A 86 -3.72 29.42 -1.42
CA LYS A 86 -4.30 28.13 -1.83
C LYS A 86 -3.48 27.63 -3.02
N LEU A 87 -2.94 26.40 -2.96
CA LEU A 87 -2.33 25.86 -4.17
C LEU A 87 -3.40 25.86 -5.27
N PRO A 88 -3.06 26.29 -6.50
CA PRO A 88 -3.96 26.18 -7.63
C PRO A 88 -4.46 24.74 -7.71
N ASP A 89 -5.77 24.55 -7.85
CA ASP A 89 -6.28 23.23 -8.15
C ASP A 89 -5.58 22.77 -9.44
N LEU A 90 -4.85 21.65 -9.39
CA LEU A 90 -4.15 21.06 -10.53
C LEU A 90 -5.06 20.71 -11.72
N ARG A 91 -6.38 20.93 -11.59
CA ARG A 91 -7.33 20.96 -12.72
C ARG A 91 -7.17 22.21 -13.59
N GLU A 92 -6.84 23.35 -12.98
CA GLU A 92 -6.68 24.64 -13.66
C GLU A 92 -5.22 24.85 -14.11
N GLU A 93 -4.25 24.35 -13.35
CA GLU A 93 -2.83 24.40 -13.70
C GLU A 93 -2.43 23.46 -14.85
N LYS A 94 -3.34 22.62 -15.37
CA LYS A 94 -3.11 21.91 -16.65
C LYS A 94 -2.87 22.84 -17.84
N ARG A 95 -2.99 24.15 -17.68
CA ARG A 95 -2.73 25.14 -18.72
C ARG A 95 -1.27 25.65 -18.73
N HIS A 96 -0.51 25.55 -17.62
CA HIS A 96 0.80 26.23 -17.51
C HIS A 96 1.93 25.50 -16.76
N VAL A 97 1.94 24.17 -16.69
CA VAL A 97 3.14 23.44 -16.19
C VAL A 97 4.23 23.41 -17.28
N PRO A 98 5.49 23.78 -16.99
CA PRO A 98 6.58 23.68 -17.95
C PRO A 98 6.83 22.22 -18.37
N GLN A 99 7.00 22.04 -19.69
CA GLN A 99 7.14 20.78 -20.40
C GLN A 99 8.35 19.97 -19.90
N SER A 100 8.17 19.14 -18.87
CA SER A 100 9.13 18.11 -18.48
C SER A 100 8.43 16.75 -18.50
N LEU A 101 8.68 16.00 -19.58
CA LEU A 101 8.50 14.56 -19.90
C LEU A 101 7.27 13.78 -19.37
N PHE A 102 6.80 14.01 -18.14
CA PHE A 102 5.63 13.32 -17.55
C PHE A 102 4.28 13.90 -18.03
N PHE A 103 4.20 15.22 -18.26
CA PHE A 103 2.98 15.85 -18.80
C PHE A 103 2.75 15.50 -20.28
N ASP A 104 3.82 15.16 -20.99
CA ASP A 104 3.84 14.95 -22.43
C ASP A 104 3.04 13.71 -22.86
N PHE A 105 3.08 12.61 -22.10
CA PHE A 105 2.37 11.38 -22.46
C PHE A 105 0.85 11.53 -22.40
N PHE A 106 0.32 12.16 -21.35
CA PHE A 106 -1.12 12.29 -21.16
C PHE A 106 -1.73 13.29 -22.14
N SER A 107 -1.04 14.41 -22.40
CA SER A 107 -1.46 15.40 -23.40
C SER A 107 -1.45 14.79 -24.80
N ARG A 108 -0.38 14.09 -25.19
CA ARG A 108 -0.31 13.34 -26.45
C ARG A 108 -1.40 12.26 -26.56
N LEU A 109 -1.75 11.58 -25.46
CA LEU A 109 -2.85 10.63 -25.44
C LEU A 109 -4.19 11.31 -25.69
N LEU A 110 -4.46 12.44 -25.02
CA LEU A 110 -5.71 13.19 -25.20
C LEU A 110 -5.83 13.75 -26.63
N GLU A 111 -4.75 14.31 -27.16
CA GLU A 111 -4.66 14.76 -28.55
C GLU A 111 -4.91 13.63 -29.54
N ARG A 112 -4.27 12.47 -29.32
CA ARG A 112 -4.48 11.26 -30.13
C ARG A 112 -5.93 10.79 -30.07
N VAL A 113 -6.55 10.78 -28.89
CA VAL A 113 -7.97 10.42 -28.72
C VAL A 113 -8.87 11.42 -29.45
N ALA A 114 -8.61 12.72 -29.33
CA ALA A 114 -9.37 13.77 -30.00
C ALA A 114 -9.25 13.66 -31.53
N TYR A 115 -8.04 13.43 -32.05
CA TYR A 115 -7.77 13.21 -33.46
C TYR A 115 -8.48 11.96 -34.01
N ASN A 116 -8.42 10.84 -33.30
CA ASN A 116 -9.12 9.62 -33.69
C ASN A 116 -10.64 9.79 -33.68
N ARG A 117 -11.19 10.54 -32.72
CA ARG A 117 -12.62 10.90 -32.69
C ARG A 117 -13.00 11.75 -33.91
N LYS A 118 -12.21 12.75 -34.29
CA LYS A 118 -12.44 13.57 -35.49
C LYS A 118 -12.50 12.71 -36.77
N ARG A 119 -11.69 11.65 -36.84
CA ARG A 119 -11.66 10.71 -37.97
C ARG A 119 -12.72 9.60 -37.91
N GLY A 120 -13.61 9.60 -36.93
CA GLY A 120 -14.57 8.51 -36.72
C GLY A 120 -13.93 7.18 -36.30
N LYS A 121 -12.62 7.16 -36.01
CA LYS A 121 -11.86 6.01 -35.50
C LYS A 121 -11.71 6.07 -33.97
N GLY A 122 -12.56 6.84 -33.31
CA GLY A 122 -12.62 6.90 -31.85
C GLY A 122 -13.15 5.58 -31.28
N PRO A 123 -12.82 5.26 -30.01
CA PRO A 123 -13.41 4.11 -29.35
C PRO A 123 -14.94 4.26 -29.29
N PRO A 124 -15.72 3.19 -29.54
CA PRO A 124 -17.16 3.23 -29.40
C PRO A 124 -17.54 3.48 -27.94
N LYS A 125 -18.76 3.98 -27.72
CA LYS A 125 -19.28 4.17 -26.37
C LYS A 125 -19.39 2.82 -25.66
N LYS A 126 -19.09 2.79 -24.36
CA LYS A 126 -19.11 1.54 -23.56
C LYS A 126 -20.51 0.91 -23.65
N GLY A 127 -20.58 -0.36 -24.05
CA GLY A 127 -21.83 -1.09 -24.26
C GLY A 127 -22.44 -0.97 -25.67
N GLU A 128 -21.94 -0.07 -26.52
CA GLU A 128 -22.39 0.15 -27.90
C GLU A 128 -21.39 -0.39 -28.93
N GLY A 129 -20.57 -1.37 -28.53
CA GLY A 129 -19.66 -2.05 -29.45
C GLY A 129 -20.43 -2.75 -30.58
N ARG A 130 -19.79 -2.92 -31.75
CA ARG A 130 -20.42 -3.55 -32.92
C ARG A 130 -21.11 -4.88 -32.59
N ARG A 131 -20.50 -5.70 -31.74
CA ARG A 131 -21.02 -7.01 -31.31
C ARG A 131 -22.28 -6.90 -30.43
N SER A 132 -22.35 -5.93 -29.53
CA SER A 132 -23.53 -5.76 -28.66
C SER A 132 -24.72 -5.19 -29.42
N GLN A 133 -24.48 -4.32 -30.41
CA GLN A 133 -25.52 -3.82 -31.31
C GLN A 133 -26.08 -4.93 -32.22
N LEU A 134 -25.22 -5.84 -32.70
CA LEU A 134 -25.65 -6.96 -33.53
C LEU A 134 -26.63 -7.90 -32.80
N LYS A 135 -26.45 -8.09 -31.49
CA LYS A 135 -27.35 -8.89 -30.64
C LYS A 135 -28.72 -8.25 -30.43
N LYS A 136 -28.82 -6.91 -30.48
CA LYS A 136 -30.10 -6.17 -30.35
C LYS A 136 -30.94 -6.17 -31.62
N ARG A 137 -30.33 -6.49 -32.77
CA ARG A 137 -30.98 -6.49 -34.09
C ARG A 137 -31.56 -7.85 -34.48
N ARG A 138 -31.35 -8.88 -33.65
CA ARG A 138 -32.04 -10.17 -33.70
C ARG A 138 -33.09 -10.18 -32.60
#